data_AF-A0A117LX40-F1
#
_entry.id   AF-A0A117LX40-F1
#
_cell.length_a   1.000
_cell.length_b   1.000
_cell.length_c   1.000
_cell.angle_alpha   90.00
_cell.angle_beta   90.00
_cell.angle_gamma   90.00
#
_symmetry.space_group_name_H-M   'P 1'
#
loop_
_entity.id
_entity.type
_entity.pdbx_description
1 polymer ?
#
loop_
_entity_poly.entity_id
_entity_poly.type
_entity_poly.pdbx_seq_one_letter_code
_entity_poly.pdbx_strand_id
1 'polypeptide(L)' 'MGLVLDEQKETDETFEQDGLNFLVGEELKNYPGFTVDYTNSFLRKGFVVDIIGYAGGSC' A
#
# COMPACT_ATOMS: atom_id res chain seq x y z
N MET A 1 2.22 8.11 5.11
CA MET A 1 1.81 6.91 4.34
C MET A 1 1.64 5.77 5.33
N GLY A 2 0.44 5.19 5.41
CA GLY A 2 0.13 4.09 6.32
C GLY A 2 -1.03 3.29 5.77
N LEU A 3 -1.06 1.99 6.07
CA LEU A 3 -2.15 1.11 5.69
C LEU A 3 -3.22 1.11 6.79
N VAL A 4 -4.47 1.30 6.41
CA VAL A 4 -5.62 1.33 7.31
C VAL A 4 -6.81 0.64 6.64
N LEU A 5 -7.66 0.00 7.44
CA LEU A 5 -8.96 -0.48 6.99
C LEU A 5 -9.95 0.69 7.15
N ASP A 6 -10.48 1.18 6.03
CA ASP A 6 -11.42 2.31 5.99
C ASP A 6 -12.51 2.06 4.94
N GLU A 7 -13.58 2.84 4.99
CA GLU A 7 -14.63 2.86 3.96
C GLU A 7 -14.16 3.63 2.71
N GLN A 8 -14.64 3.23 1.53
CA GLN A 8 -14.35 3.92 0.27
C GLN A 8 -14.91 5.35 0.28
N LYS A 9 -14.06 6.34 -0.01
CA LYS A 9 -14.48 7.73 -0.22
C LYS A 9 -14.62 8.01 -1.73
N GLU A 10 -15.39 9.05 -2.06
CA GLU A 10 -15.69 9.41 -3.46
C GLU A 10 -14.45 9.74 -4.30
N THR A 11 -13.36 10.16 -3.65
CA THR A 11 -12.10 10.54 -4.29
C THR A 11 -11.08 9.39 -4.41
N ASP A 12 -11.37 8.25 -3.79
CA ASP A 12 -10.45 7.12 -3.73
C ASP A 12 -10.52 6.28 -5.01
N GLU A 13 -9.35 5.85 -5.49
CA GLU A 13 -9.29 4.83 -6.53
C GLU A 13 -9.34 3.43 -5.92
N THR A 14 -10.16 2.56 -6.50
CA THR A 14 -10.38 1.20 -6.01
C THR A 14 -9.75 0.18 -6.94
N PHE A 15 -8.97 -0.73 -6.36
CA PHE A 15 -8.36 -1.85 -7.07
C PHE A 15 -8.77 -3.15 -6.40
N GLU A 16 -9.35 -4.08 -7.17
CA GLU A 16 -9.68 -5.42 -6.69
C GLU A 16 -8.58 -6.40 -7.11
N GLN A 17 -7.94 -7.04 -6.13
CA GLN A 17 -6.91 -8.05 -6.38
C GLN A 17 -7.00 -9.16 -5.35
N ASP A 18 -7.00 -10.41 -5.80
CA ASP A 18 -7.09 -11.62 -4.96
C ASP A 18 -8.28 -11.60 -3.99
N GLY A 19 -9.39 -10.96 -4.39
CA GLY A 19 -10.61 -10.81 -3.59
C GLY A 19 -10.52 -9.75 -2.48
N LEU A 20 -9.45 -8.95 -2.48
CA LEU A 20 -9.28 -7.79 -1.61
C LEU A 20 -9.48 -6.49 -2.38
N ASN A 21 -10.19 -5.54 -1.76
CA ASN A 21 -10.38 -4.20 -2.30
C ASN A 21 -9.36 -3.24 -1.67
N PHE A 22 -8.51 -2.67 -2.50
CA PHE A 22 -7.54 -1.65 -2.12
C PHE A 22 -8.08 -0.27 -2.46
N LEU A 23 -8.04 0.64 -1.49
CA LEU A 23 -8.45 2.03 -1.63
C LEU A 23 -7.20 2.90 -1.64
N VAL A 24 -7.03 3.69 -2.69
CA VAL A 24 -5.88 4.57 -2.88
C VAL A 24 -6.36 6.01 -2.90
N GLY A 25 -5.96 6.77 -1.89
CA GLY A 25 -6.27 8.19 -1.78
C GLY A 25 -5.68 9.01 -2.94
N GLU A 26 -6.34 10.12 -3.26
CA GLU A 26 -5.97 10.98 -4.39
C GLU A 26 -4.52 11.48 -4.33
N GLU A 27 -3.98 11.69 -3.13
CA GLU A 27 -2.61 12.14 -2.91
C GLU A 27 -1.55 11.14 -3.37
N LEU A 28 -1.92 9.86 -3.54
CA LEU A 28 -1.02 8.78 -3.93
C LEU A 28 -1.04 8.49 -5.44
N LYS A 29 -1.89 9.17 -6.22
CA LYS A 29 -2.00 8.98 -7.68
C LYS A 29 -0.73 9.36 -8.45
N ASN A 30 0.12 10.19 -7.85
CA ASN A 30 1.38 10.61 -8.47
C ASN A 30 2.46 9.52 -8.45
N TYR A 31 2.24 8.42 -7.73
CA TYR A 31 3.18 7.31 -7.69
C TYR A 31 2.86 6.29 -8.78
N PRO A 32 3.89 5.71 -9.42
CA PRO A 32 3.70 4.76 -10.53
C PRO A 32 3.05 3.44 -10.10
N GLY A 33 3.07 3.14 -8.80
CA GLY A 33 2.44 1.98 -8.20
C GLY A 33 3.11 1.57 -6.90
N PHE A 34 2.45 0.67 -6.18
CA PHE A 34 2.90 0.17 -4.89
C PHE A 34 2.87 -1.36 -4.89
N THR A 35 3.84 -1.96 -4.24
CA THR A 35 3.82 -3.38 -3.87
C THR A 35 3.61 -3.45 -2.36
N VAL A 36 2.57 -4.17 -1.94
CA VAL A 36 2.25 -4.39 -0.53
C VAL A 36 2.55 -5.84 -0.20
N ASP A 37 3.59 -6.07 0.58
CA ASP A 37 4.02 -7.38 1.05
C ASP A 37 3.82 -7.52 2.55
N TYR A 38 3.85 -8.75 3.06
CA TYR A 38 3.86 -9.04 4.49
C TYR A 38 5.15 -9.77 4.86
N THR A 39 5.97 -9.16 5.73
CA THR A 39 7.14 -9.83 6.27
C THR A 39 6.79 -10.52 7.58
N ASN A 40 7.22 -11.78 7.73
CA ASN A 40 7.10 -12.56 8.96
C ASN A 40 8.45 -13.19 9.30
N SER A 41 9.34 -12.37 9.85
CA SER A 41 10.67 -12.78 10.29
C SER A 41 10.76 -12.74 11.82
N PHE A 42 11.79 -13.36 12.38
CA PHE A 42 12.00 -13.36 13.84
C PHE A 42 12.11 -11.94 14.42
N LEU A 43 12.77 -11.02 13.73
CA LEU A 43 12.95 -9.62 14.18
C LEU A 43 11.85 -8.65 13.72
N ARG A 44 11.09 -8.98 12.67
CA ARG A 44 10.13 -8.05 12.06
C ARG A 44 8.91 -8.81 11.58
N LYS A 45 7.73 -8.36 12.01
CA LYS A 45 6.44 -8.81 11.49
C LYS A 45 5.62 -7.60 11.12
N GLY A 46 5.06 -7.58 9.92
CA GLY A 46 4.20 -6.48 9.47
C GLY A 46 4.19 -6.30 7.96
N PHE A 47 3.34 -5.38 7.52
CA PHE A 47 3.28 -5.00 6.13
C PHE A 47 4.49 -4.17 5.73
N VAL A 48 4.96 -4.40 4.50
CA VAL A 48 6.02 -3.67 3.82
C VAL A 48 5.39 -3.08 2.58
N VAL A 49 5.58 -1.78 2.37
CA VAL A 49 5.06 -1.07 1.20
C VAL A 49 6.25 -0.52 0.44
N ASP A 50 6.44 -1.03 -0.77
CA ASP A 50 7.48 -0.60 -1.69
C ASP A 50 6.86 0.20 -2.84
N ILE A 51 7.49 1.32 -3.20
CA ILE A 51 7.02 2.18 -4.29
C ILE A 51 7.81 1.81 -5.54
N ILE A 52 7.11 1.48 -6.62
CA ILE A 52 7.76 1.09 -7.88
C ILE A 52 8.68 2.22 -8.35
N GLY A 53 9.93 1.89 -8.65
CA GLY A 53 10.91 2.87 -9.15
C GLY A 53 11.58 3.74 -8.08
N TYR A 54 11.23 3.59 -6.80
CA TYR A 54 11.94 4.23 -5.69
C TYR A 54 12.66 3.16 -4.86
N ALA A 55 13.96 3.34 -4.62
CA ALA A 55 14.67 2.51 -3.65
C ALA A 55 14.16 2.85 -2.24
N GLY A 56 13.52 1.89 -1.57
CA GLY A 56 12.92 2.08 -0.25
C GLY A 56 13.92 2.60 0.78
N GLY A 57 13.48 3.58 1.58
CA GLY A 57 14.26 4.11 2.69
C GLY A 57 14.34 3.08 3.82
N SER A 58 15.57 2.68 4.17
CA SER A 58 15.85 1.94 5.41
C SER A 58 15.51 2.83 6.60
N CYS A 59 14.51 2.44 7.38
CA CYS A 59 14.26 3.02 8.70
C CYS A 59 14.82 2.08 9.76
#